data_AF-A0A1X2KNB2-F1
#
_entry.id   AF-A0A1X2KNB2-F1
#
_cell.length_a   1.000
_cell.length_b   1.000
_cell.length_c   1.000
_cell.angle_alpha   90.00
_cell.angle_beta   90.00
_cell.angle_gamma   90.00
#
_symmetry.space_group_name_H-M   'P 1'
#
loop_
_entity.id
_entity.type
_entity.pdbx_description
1 polymer ?
#
loop_
_entity_poly.entity_id
_entity_poly.type
_entity_poly.pdbx_seq_one_letter_code
_entity_poly.pdbx_strand_id
1 'polypeptide(L)'
;MTNPGNRRNQRWVARVTAALGLVALGAGLPACSSKGDHPAATPSSGPPLASTTVMIDGNKHTMIAAVDCTRSAAQPSASPPESGDLTTRISVHDDSASVSLAVSDEQPPSIDGFAISLKLDSGLYQLPYQGTRSPNQVQATKDGKSYTVTGTGQATTPGQSGLRDVTFGIHVTCP
;
A
#
# COMPACT_ATOMS: atom_id res chain seq x y z
N MET A 1 -40.32 -7.87 -12.19
CA MET A 1 -41.49 -7.05 -12.58
C MET A 1 -41.83 -6.21 -11.36
N THR A 2 -41.84 -4.87 -11.32
CA THR A 2 -41.91 -3.83 -12.36
C THR A 2 -41.49 -2.51 -11.68
N ASN A 3 -40.68 -1.68 -12.34
CA ASN A 3 -40.55 -0.24 -12.03
C ASN A 3 -41.67 0.49 -12.80
N PRO A 4 -42.26 1.59 -12.29
CA PRO A 4 -41.87 2.88 -12.88
C PRO A 4 -41.90 4.07 -11.88
N GLY A 5 -41.03 5.04 -12.12
CA GLY A 5 -40.94 6.28 -11.33
C GLY A 5 -41.94 7.37 -11.71
N ASN A 6 -41.66 8.61 -11.26
CA ASN A 6 -41.64 9.87 -12.02
C ASN A 6 -42.09 11.11 -11.21
N ARG A 7 -41.38 12.22 -11.45
CA ARG A 7 -41.84 13.62 -11.58
C ARG A 7 -42.09 14.53 -10.35
N ARG A 8 -41.36 15.67 -10.43
CA ARG A 8 -41.77 17.09 -10.30
C ARG A 8 -41.17 17.85 -9.11
N ASN A 9 -40.25 18.78 -9.34
CA ASN A 9 -40.42 20.16 -9.88
C ASN A 9 -40.86 21.14 -8.79
N GLN A 10 -39.93 21.93 -8.24
CA GLN A 10 -40.25 23.16 -7.53
C GLN A 10 -39.27 24.28 -7.93
N ARG A 11 -39.79 25.17 -8.78
CA ARG A 11 -39.34 26.55 -8.99
C ARG A 11 -40.17 27.45 -8.07
N TRP A 12 -39.56 28.41 -7.38
CA TRP A 12 -40.22 29.66 -6.98
C TRP A 12 -39.15 30.73 -6.69
N VAL A 13 -38.99 31.73 -7.56
CA VAL A 13 -39.66 33.06 -7.65
C VAL A 13 -38.94 34.14 -6.82
N ALA A 14 -38.60 35.20 -7.55
CA ALA A 14 -37.85 36.38 -7.17
C ALA A 14 -38.63 37.37 -6.28
N ARG A 15 -37.89 38.29 -5.64
CA ARG A 15 -38.40 39.62 -5.28
C ARG A 15 -37.39 40.72 -5.56
N VAL A 16 -37.91 41.75 -6.24
CA VAL A 16 -37.32 43.05 -6.56
C VAL A 16 -37.68 44.03 -5.43
N THR A 17 -36.76 44.91 -5.06
CA THR A 17 -37.06 46.19 -4.37
C THR A 17 -36.18 47.29 -4.94
N ALA A 18 -36.77 48.46 -5.15
CA ALA A 18 -36.20 49.64 -5.79
C ALA A 18 -36.17 50.84 -4.82
N ALA A 19 -35.46 51.90 -5.26
CA ALA A 19 -35.36 53.29 -4.76
C ALA A 19 -34.33 53.55 -3.64
N LEU A 20 -33.61 54.69 -3.54
CA LEU A 20 -33.24 55.89 -4.35
C LEU A 20 -32.26 56.68 -3.44
N GLY A 21 -31.22 57.34 -3.97
CA GLY A 21 -30.42 58.28 -3.14
C GLY A 21 -29.17 58.85 -3.83
N LEU A 22 -28.96 60.16 -3.67
CA LEU A 22 -28.11 61.08 -4.45
C LEU A 22 -26.60 61.14 -4.08
N VAL A 23 -25.79 61.35 -5.14
CA VAL A 23 -24.62 62.26 -5.35
C VAL A 23 -23.79 62.78 -4.15
N ALA A 24 -22.46 62.55 -4.18
CA ALA A 24 -21.40 63.59 -4.09
C ALA A 24 -19.97 63.01 -4.24
N LEU A 25 -19.08 63.81 -4.84
CA LEU A 25 -17.70 63.51 -5.21
C LEU A 25 -16.75 63.30 -4.00
N GLY A 26 -15.72 62.47 -4.17
CA GLY A 26 -14.57 62.48 -3.26
C GLY A 26 -13.47 61.46 -3.60
N ALA A 27 -12.31 62.01 -3.99
CA ALA A 27 -10.93 61.51 -3.83
C ALA A 27 -10.58 60.04 -4.21
N GLY A 28 -9.65 59.91 -5.16
CA GLY A 28 -9.06 58.64 -5.56
C GLY A 28 -8.05 58.08 -4.56
N LEU A 29 -7.94 56.74 -4.55
CA LEU A 29 -6.77 55.92 -4.24
C LEU A 29 -6.92 54.59 -5.03
N PRO A 30 -5.82 53.94 -5.46
CA PRO A 30 -5.88 52.78 -6.34
C PRO A 30 -6.39 51.52 -5.65
N ALA A 31 -7.10 50.73 -6.44
CA ALA A 31 -7.74 49.45 -6.14
C ALA A 31 -6.91 48.48 -5.26
N CYS A 32 -7.37 48.23 -4.04
CA CYS A 32 -7.11 46.97 -3.35
C CYS A 32 -8.10 45.92 -3.86
N SER A 33 -7.73 45.21 -4.92
CA SER A 33 -8.40 43.97 -5.32
C SER A 33 -8.23 42.97 -4.18
N SER A 34 -9.29 42.73 -3.41
CA SER A 34 -9.39 41.60 -2.49
C SER A 34 -9.32 40.30 -3.31
N LYS A 35 -8.11 39.80 -3.55
CA LYS A 35 -7.89 38.39 -3.83
C LYS A 35 -8.29 37.67 -2.55
N GLY A 36 -9.42 36.99 -2.58
CA GLY A 36 -9.79 36.07 -1.52
C GLY A 36 -8.65 35.09 -1.34
N ASP A 37 -8.07 35.09 -0.15
CA ASP A 37 -7.13 34.10 0.32
C ASP A 37 -7.82 32.74 0.25
N HIS A 38 -7.63 32.03 -0.87
CA HIS A 38 -7.75 30.58 -0.85
C HIS A 38 -6.63 30.09 0.05
N PRO A 39 -6.92 29.40 1.17
CA PRO A 39 -5.89 28.66 1.88
C PRO A 39 -5.25 27.73 0.84
N ALA A 40 -3.94 27.88 0.63
CA ALA A 40 -3.18 26.92 -0.15
C ALA A 40 -3.46 25.55 0.48
N ALA A 41 -4.08 24.64 -0.27
CA ALA A 41 -4.25 23.27 0.16
C ALA A 41 -2.88 22.76 0.58
N THR A 42 -2.75 22.36 1.85
CA THR A 42 -1.54 21.72 2.37
C THR A 42 -1.17 20.60 1.40
N PRO A 43 0.07 20.51 0.91
CA PRO A 43 0.46 19.38 0.08
C PRO A 43 0.19 18.13 0.90
N SER A 44 -0.77 17.32 0.45
CA SER A 44 -1.02 16.00 1.03
C SER A 44 0.24 15.19 0.80
N SER A 45 1.08 15.11 1.83
CA SER A 45 2.28 14.30 1.81
C SER A 45 1.83 12.85 1.69
N GLY A 46 2.13 12.22 0.55
CA GLY A 46 1.95 10.79 0.38
C GLY A 46 2.70 9.99 1.45
N PRO A 47 2.37 8.70 1.63
CA PRO A 47 3.06 7.84 2.57
C PRO A 47 4.57 7.81 2.26
N PRO A 48 5.43 7.68 3.29
CA PRO A 48 6.87 7.62 3.10
C PRO A 48 7.24 6.43 2.22
N LEU A 49 8.10 6.67 1.23
CA LEU A 49 8.61 5.63 0.33
C LEU A 49 9.84 4.98 0.95
N ALA A 50 9.95 3.66 0.83
CA ALA A 50 11.12 2.89 1.26
C ALA A 50 11.61 1.99 0.11
N SER A 51 12.91 1.71 0.13
CA SER A 51 13.55 0.79 -0.82
C SER A 51 13.40 -0.65 -0.33
N THR A 52 12.70 -1.49 -1.09
CA THR A 52 12.61 -2.93 -0.82
C THR A 52 13.29 -3.70 -1.94
N THR A 53 14.17 -4.64 -1.60
CA THR A 53 14.77 -5.55 -2.58
C THR A 53 14.16 -6.93 -2.46
N VAL A 54 13.83 -7.53 -3.59
CA VAL A 54 13.36 -8.91 -3.70
C VAL A 54 14.22 -9.68 -4.69
N MET A 55 14.47 -10.95 -4.38
CA MET A 55 15.25 -11.87 -5.19
C MET A 55 14.53 -13.21 -5.32
N ILE A 56 14.46 -13.78 -6.52
CA ILE A 56 13.96 -15.14 -6.77
C ILE A 56 14.86 -15.82 -7.81
N ASP A 57 15.40 -17.00 -7.46
CA ASP A 57 16.30 -17.78 -8.32
C ASP A 57 17.42 -16.94 -8.96
N GLY A 58 18.00 -16.02 -8.18
CA GLY A 58 19.07 -15.13 -8.60
C GLY A 58 18.61 -13.87 -9.37
N ASN A 59 17.35 -13.78 -9.79
CA ASN A 59 16.79 -12.57 -10.37
C ASN A 59 16.46 -11.57 -9.28
N LYS A 60 16.82 -10.29 -9.46
CA LYS A 60 16.67 -9.24 -8.45
C LYS A 60 15.84 -8.08 -8.99
N HIS A 61 14.96 -7.55 -8.14
CA HIS A 61 14.25 -6.30 -8.36
C HIS A 61 14.27 -5.43 -7.09
N THR A 62 14.31 -4.12 -7.27
CA THR A 62 14.27 -3.15 -6.17
C THR A 62 13.09 -2.21 -6.37
N MET A 63 12.12 -2.31 -5.46
CA MET A 63 10.93 -1.46 -5.41
C MET A 63 11.25 -0.19 -4.61
N ILE A 64 10.77 0.95 -5.09
CA ILE A 64 10.72 2.20 -4.32
C ILE A 64 9.24 2.54 -4.14
N ALA A 65 8.66 2.06 -3.03
CA ALA A 65 7.22 2.10 -2.80
C ALA A 65 6.91 2.31 -1.32
N ALA A 66 5.65 2.65 -1.02
CA ALA A 66 5.16 2.66 0.34
C ALA A 66 5.13 1.22 0.88
N VAL A 67 5.68 1.02 2.07
CA VAL A 67 5.66 -0.27 2.77
C VAL A 67 4.56 -0.20 3.83
N ASP A 68 3.57 -1.07 3.70
CA ASP A 68 2.55 -1.25 4.73
C ASP A 68 3.04 -2.26 5.76
N CYS A 69 3.27 -1.80 7.00
CA CYS A 69 3.64 -2.63 8.13
C CYS A 69 2.62 -2.47 9.23
N THR A 70 1.83 -3.52 9.47
CA THR A 70 0.86 -3.57 10.57
C THR A 70 1.30 -4.58 11.61
N ARG A 71 1.24 -4.19 12.89
CA ARG A 71 1.52 -5.08 14.01
C ARG A 71 0.24 -5.30 14.80
N SER A 72 -0.15 -6.56 14.96
CA SER A 72 -1.33 -6.96 15.73
C SER A 72 -1.12 -8.33 16.37
N ALA A 73 -2.07 -8.77 17.19
CA ALA A 73 -2.03 -10.10 17.79
C ALA A 73 -1.87 -11.19 16.72
N ALA A 74 -1.05 -12.19 17.01
CA ALA A 74 -0.93 -13.37 16.17
C ALA A 74 -2.29 -14.07 16.04
N GLN A 75 -2.55 -14.62 14.84
CA GLN A 75 -3.78 -15.33 14.53
C GLN A 75 -3.51 -16.83 14.32
N PRO A 76 -3.70 -17.69 15.35
CA PRO A 76 -3.48 -19.13 15.22
C PRO A 76 -4.43 -19.82 14.24
N SER A 77 -5.57 -19.20 13.93
CA SER A 77 -6.56 -19.68 12.97
C SER A 77 -6.36 -19.14 11.55
N ALA A 78 -5.31 -18.34 11.31
CA ALA A 78 -4.96 -17.89 9.97
C ALA A 78 -4.51 -19.06 9.08
N SER A 79 -4.43 -18.81 7.78
CA SER A 79 -3.88 -19.77 6.82
C SER A 79 -2.78 -19.09 6.01
N PRO A 80 -1.50 -19.40 6.28
CA PRO A 80 -0.98 -20.29 7.32
C PRO A 80 -1.24 -19.79 8.75
N PRO A 81 -1.24 -20.68 9.77
CA PRO A 81 -1.30 -20.30 11.17
C PRO A 81 -0.14 -19.39 11.56
N GLU A 82 -0.41 -18.36 12.35
CA GLU A 82 0.61 -17.45 12.89
C GLU A 82 1.05 -17.87 14.29
N SER A 83 2.32 -17.63 14.60
CA SER A 83 3.00 -17.98 15.85
C SER A 83 3.34 -16.74 16.68
N GLY A 84 3.81 -16.95 17.91
CA GLY A 84 4.14 -15.87 18.85
C GLY A 84 2.93 -15.14 19.43
N ASP A 85 3.18 -13.96 20.00
CA ASP A 85 2.15 -13.11 20.59
C ASP A 85 1.69 -12.04 19.58
N LEU A 86 2.61 -11.53 18.77
CA LEU A 86 2.36 -10.48 17.79
C LEU A 86 2.91 -10.86 16.42
N THR A 87 2.09 -10.64 15.39
CA THR A 87 2.50 -10.74 13.99
C THR A 87 2.70 -9.34 13.41
N THR A 88 3.85 -9.14 12.78
CA THR A 88 4.09 -8.01 11.87
C THR A 88 3.75 -8.47 10.45
N ARG A 89 2.67 -7.92 9.87
CA ARG A 89 2.32 -8.14 8.47
C ARG A 89 2.92 -7.04 7.63
N ILE A 90 3.74 -7.42 6.66
CA ILE A 90 4.47 -6.51 5.78
C ILE A 90 3.94 -6.72 4.37
N SER A 91 3.56 -5.65 3.69
CA SER A 91 3.14 -5.68 2.29
C SER A 91 3.75 -4.51 1.53
N VAL A 92 4.31 -4.81 0.36
CA VAL A 92 4.90 -3.83 -0.53
C VAL A 92 4.78 -4.32 -1.96
N HIS A 93 4.50 -3.41 -2.88
CA HIS A 93 4.39 -3.74 -4.29
C HIS A 93 4.71 -2.54 -5.15
N ASP A 94 5.08 -2.82 -6.39
CA ASP A 94 5.03 -1.92 -7.53
C ASP A 94 4.47 -2.66 -8.75
N ASP A 95 4.65 -2.13 -9.95
CA ASP A 95 4.14 -2.74 -11.19
C ASP A 95 4.83 -4.05 -11.58
N SER A 96 6.02 -4.33 -11.01
CA SER A 96 6.87 -5.46 -11.38
C SER A 96 6.97 -6.50 -10.29
N ALA A 97 6.82 -6.14 -9.02
CA ALA A 97 6.92 -7.08 -7.93
C ALA A 97 5.92 -6.81 -6.81
N SER A 98 5.59 -7.86 -6.06
CA SER A 98 4.88 -7.74 -4.80
C SER A 98 5.48 -8.70 -3.77
N VAL A 99 5.46 -8.27 -2.51
CA VAL A 99 5.90 -9.04 -1.35
C VAL A 99 4.83 -8.92 -0.28
N SER A 100 4.47 -10.04 0.32
CA SER A 100 3.61 -10.12 1.50
C SER A 100 4.24 -11.08 2.50
N LEU A 101 4.38 -10.66 3.76
CA LEU A 101 4.99 -11.43 4.84
C LEU A 101 4.14 -11.36 6.10
N ALA A 102 4.07 -12.47 6.83
CA ALA A 102 3.66 -12.54 8.23
C ALA A 102 4.87 -12.96 9.06
N VAL A 103 5.38 -12.02 9.86
CA VAL A 103 6.59 -12.19 10.68
C VAL A 103 6.18 -12.22 12.15
N SER A 104 6.44 -13.33 12.84
CA SER A 104 6.19 -13.44 14.28
C SER A 104 7.18 -12.58 15.08
N ASP A 105 6.87 -12.33 16.35
CA ASP A 105 7.76 -11.66 17.29
C ASP A 105 8.62 -12.62 18.12
N GLU A 106 8.76 -13.87 17.67
CA GLU A 106 9.72 -14.82 18.25
C GLU A 106 11.17 -14.31 18.15
N GLN A 107 12.08 -14.90 18.93
CA GLN A 107 13.49 -14.52 18.94
C GLN A 107 14.39 -15.73 18.64
N PRO A 108 15.00 -15.82 17.45
CA PRO A 108 14.92 -14.87 16.32
C PRO A 108 13.51 -14.85 15.66
N PRO A 109 13.15 -13.78 14.92
CA PRO A 109 11.86 -13.69 14.25
C PRO A 109 11.64 -14.88 13.31
N SER A 110 10.44 -15.45 13.33
CA SER A 110 10.04 -16.53 12.41
C SER A 110 9.06 -16.02 11.35
N ILE A 111 9.03 -16.72 10.21
CA ILE A 111 8.11 -16.42 9.09
C ILE A 111 6.99 -17.45 9.12
N ASP A 112 5.78 -16.98 9.37
CA ASP A 112 4.58 -17.82 9.39
C ASP A 112 3.96 -17.94 8.00
N GLY A 113 4.03 -16.86 7.21
CA GLY A 113 3.46 -16.78 5.88
C GLY A 113 4.23 -15.85 4.96
N PHE A 114 4.34 -16.21 3.69
CA PHE A 114 5.01 -15.39 2.69
C PHE A 114 4.44 -15.61 1.29
N ALA A 115 4.38 -14.53 0.51
CA ALA A 115 4.11 -14.53 -0.92
C ALA A 115 5.05 -13.57 -1.64
N ILE A 116 5.41 -13.91 -2.87
CA ILE A 116 6.21 -13.04 -3.73
C ILE A 116 5.72 -13.17 -5.16
N SER A 117 5.55 -12.05 -5.85
CA SER A 117 5.47 -12.04 -7.30
C SER A 117 6.62 -11.19 -7.87
N LEU A 118 7.19 -11.64 -8.98
CA LEU A 118 8.24 -10.91 -9.68
C LEU A 118 8.08 -11.11 -11.19
N LYS A 119 7.70 -10.04 -11.87
CA LYS A 119 7.59 -9.96 -13.32
C LYS A 119 8.90 -9.46 -13.89
N LEU A 120 9.46 -10.22 -14.81
CA LEU A 120 10.66 -9.91 -15.59
C LEU A 120 10.32 -10.03 -17.08
N ASP A 121 11.25 -9.62 -17.93
CA ASP A 121 11.13 -9.82 -19.38
C ASP A 121 11.02 -11.32 -19.75
N SER A 122 11.64 -12.19 -18.93
CA SER A 122 11.56 -13.65 -19.09
C SER A 122 10.21 -14.24 -18.68
N GLY A 123 9.37 -13.49 -17.97
CA GLY A 123 8.02 -13.88 -17.54
C GLY A 123 7.75 -13.60 -16.06
N LEU A 124 6.69 -14.22 -15.52
CA LEU A 124 6.28 -14.08 -14.13
C LEU A 124 6.79 -15.24 -13.26
N TYR A 125 7.47 -14.88 -12.18
CA TYR A 125 7.72 -15.75 -11.04
C TYR A 125 6.65 -15.48 -9.99
N GLN A 126 6.03 -16.53 -9.46
CA GLN A 126 4.96 -16.39 -8.48
C GLN A 126 5.07 -17.45 -7.39
N LEU A 127 5.42 -17.00 -6.19
CA LEU A 127 5.27 -17.72 -4.94
C LEU A 127 3.90 -17.35 -4.35
N PRO A 128 2.88 -18.23 -4.44
CA PRO A 128 1.61 -17.98 -3.77
C PRO A 128 1.82 -17.89 -2.25
N TYR A 129 0.84 -17.29 -1.56
CA TYR A 129 0.89 -17.19 -0.11
C TYR A 129 0.93 -18.59 0.52
N GLN A 130 2.01 -18.87 1.21
CA GLN A 130 2.32 -20.18 1.77
C GLN A 130 3.05 -20.04 3.10
N GLY A 131 2.96 -21.09 3.91
CA GLY A 131 3.65 -21.16 5.19
C GLY A 131 4.99 -21.83 5.09
N THR A 132 5.77 -21.73 6.15
CA THR A 132 6.97 -22.53 6.31
C THR A 132 6.60 -23.99 6.62
N ARG A 133 7.30 -24.92 5.99
CA ARG A 133 7.15 -26.38 6.17
C ARG A 133 8.14 -26.93 7.20
N SER A 134 9.23 -26.20 7.45
CA SER A 134 10.20 -26.54 8.48
C SER A 134 10.85 -25.27 9.03
N PRO A 135 11.34 -25.29 10.29
CA PRO A 135 11.92 -24.10 10.95
C PRO A 135 13.11 -23.49 10.21
N ASN A 136 13.84 -24.30 9.43
CA ASN A 136 15.06 -23.85 8.75
C ASN A 136 14.82 -23.46 7.29
N GLN A 137 13.60 -23.64 6.76
CA GLN A 137 13.26 -23.37 5.37
C GLN A 137 13.37 -21.88 5.02
N VAL A 138 12.88 -21.03 5.92
CA VAL A 138 12.90 -19.57 5.78
C VAL A 138 13.40 -18.98 7.08
N GLN A 139 14.41 -18.13 6.97
CA GLN A 139 15.06 -17.49 8.09
C GLN A 139 14.83 -15.99 7.98
N ALA A 140 14.51 -15.35 9.10
CA ALA A 140 14.36 -13.91 9.18
C ALA A 140 15.30 -13.34 10.24
N THR A 141 15.83 -12.16 9.94
CA THR A 141 16.57 -11.33 10.88
C THR A 141 15.98 -9.94 10.87
N LYS A 142 16.05 -9.27 12.02
CA LYS A 142 15.54 -7.92 12.20
C LYS A 142 16.66 -7.04 12.75
N ASP A 143 16.89 -5.92 12.09
CA ASP A 143 17.78 -4.85 12.52
C ASP A 143 17.01 -3.53 12.55
N GLY A 144 16.69 -3.05 13.75
CA GLY A 144 15.80 -1.91 13.95
C GLY A 144 14.42 -2.15 13.32
N LYS A 145 14.13 -1.44 12.22
CA LYS A 145 12.89 -1.57 11.42
C LYS A 145 13.08 -2.35 10.11
N SER A 146 14.30 -2.81 9.84
CA SER A 146 14.65 -3.57 8.65
C SER A 146 14.54 -5.06 8.92
N TYR A 147 13.97 -5.78 7.96
CA TYR A 147 13.80 -7.21 7.96
C TYR A 147 14.56 -7.79 6.76
N THR A 148 15.43 -8.77 7.02
CA THR A 148 16.06 -9.58 5.97
C THR A 148 15.51 -10.99 6.08
N VAL A 149 14.90 -11.47 4.99
CA VAL A 149 14.27 -12.78 4.91
C VAL A 149 14.91 -13.56 3.77
N THR A 150 15.36 -14.78 4.03
CA THR A 150 15.93 -15.67 3.01
C THR A 150 15.41 -17.08 3.20
N GLY A 151 15.17 -17.79 2.11
CA GLY A 151 14.74 -19.17 2.21
C GLY A 151 14.39 -19.80 0.88
N THR A 152 13.63 -20.89 0.98
CA THR A 152 13.05 -21.56 -0.18
C THR A 152 11.53 -21.58 -0.11
N GLY A 153 10.87 -21.56 -1.26
CA GLY A 153 9.43 -21.63 -1.36
C GLY A 153 8.99 -22.29 -2.64
N GLN A 154 7.73 -22.72 -2.71
CA GLN A 154 7.16 -23.23 -3.95
C GLN A 154 6.71 -22.07 -4.82
N ALA A 155 7.14 -22.07 -6.09
CA ALA A 155 6.78 -21.06 -7.07
C ALA A 155 6.40 -21.67 -8.41
N THR A 156 5.54 -20.98 -9.15
CA THR A 156 5.51 -21.11 -10.61
C THR A 156 6.59 -20.19 -11.19
N THR A 157 7.24 -20.61 -12.28
CA THR A 157 8.17 -19.74 -12.98
C THR A 157 7.98 -19.82 -14.49
N PRO A 158 8.57 -18.88 -15.23
CA PRO A 158 8.41 -18.85 -16.67
C PRO A 158 8.88 -20.12 -17.36
N GLY A 159 8.12 -20.56 -18.36
CA GLY A 159 8.45 -21.72 -19.19
C GLY A 159 8.34 -23.09 -18.51
N GLN A 160 7.87 -23.16 -17.25
CA GLN A 160 7.68 -24.42 -16.54
C GLN A 160 6.23 -24.65 -16.14
N SER A 161 5.83 -25.92 -16.10
CA SER A 161 4.51 -26.34 -15.62
C SER A 161 4.56 -26.71 -14.14
N GLY A 162 3.64 -26.18 -13.35
CA GLY A 162 3.48 -26.54 -11.93
C GLY A 162 4.33 -25.71 -10.98
N LEU A 163 4.28 -26.09 -9.71
CA LEU A 163 5.08 -25.50 -8.64
C LEU A 163 6.40 -26.24 -8.49
N ARG A 164 7.48 -25.50 -8.20
CA ARG A 164 8.77 -26.06 -7.80
C ARG A 164 9.41 -25.26 -6.68
N ASP A 165 10.39 -25.86 -6.01
CA ASP A 165 11.24 -25.12 -5.08
C ASP A 165 12.10 -24.08 -5.80
N VAL A 166 12.07 -22.87 -5.29
CA VAL A 166 12.92 -21.75 -5.69
C VAL A 166 13.58 -21.13 -4.47
N THR A 167 14.74 -20.53 -4.67
CA THR A 167 15.39 -19.73 -3.62
C THR A 167 14.89 -18.30 -3.69
N PHE A 168 14.69 -17.66 -2.55
CA PHE A 168 14.30 -16.26 -2.50
C PHE A 168 15.02 -15.49 -1.39
N GLY A 169 15.09 -14.18 -1.58
CA GLY A 169 15.61 -13.22 -0.61
C GLY A 169 14.79 -11.93 -0.64
N ILE A 170 14.55 -11.35 0.53
CA ILE A 170 13.82 -10.09 0.69
C ILE A 170 14.58 -9.24 1.69
N HIS A 171 14.73 -7.95 1.38
CA HIS A 171 15.16 -6.93 2.32
C HIS A 171 14.15 -5.78 2.27
N VAL A 172 13.47 -5.53 3.39
CA VAL A 172 12.41 -4.52 3.52
C VAL A 172 12.60 -3.72 4.80
N THR A 173 12.30 -2.42 4.75
CA THR A 173 12.35 -1.54 5.92
C THR A 173 10.96 -0.95 6.16
N CYS A 174 10.41 -1.21 7.35
CA CYS A 174 9.15 -0.60 7.79
C CYS A 174 9.37 0.88 8.18
N PRO A 175 8.35 1.76 8.01
CA PRO A 175 8.44 3.17 8.35
C PRO A 175 8.55 3.47 9.85
#